data_AF-A0A7C4R3A6-F1
#
_entry.id   AF-A0A7C4R3A6-F1
#
_cell.length_a   1.000
_cell.length_b   1.000
_cell.length_c   1.000
_cell.angle_alpha   90.00
_cell.angle_beta   90.00
_cell.angle_gamma   90.00
#
_symmetry.space_group_name_H-M   'P 1'
#
loop_
_entity.id
_entity.type
_entity.pdbx_description
1 polymer ?
#
loop_
_entity_poly.entity_id
_entity_poly.type
_entity_poly.pdbx_seq_one_letter_code
_entity_poly.pdbx_strand_id
1 'polypeptide(L)'
;MFTGIVEGTGTIERIRPTAKSIRMTIQAGVYGKGVRIGDSVAVNGCCLTVVKTGGTGARRTLDFDLLLETWKRTNFCAAQEGALVNLERSLAANSRLGGHFVTGHIDGTGKITRWERAGQDHVLDIAAPPAVMRYLVFKGSVAVDGISLTVAGVNRKSFRIWIIPHTFEVTALRERRVGDLVNLEADLIGKYVEQFIRLKKRA
;
A
#
# COMPACT_ATOMS: atom_id res chain seq x y z
N MET A 1 8.08 -5.62 7.73
CA MET A 1 6.90 -6.49 7.77
C MET A 1 5.76 -5.71 8.39
N PHE A 2 4.58 -5.89 7.84
CA PHE A 2 3.33 -5.17 8.13
C PHE A 2 2.17 -6.17 8.10
N THR A 3 0.98 -5.68 8.40
CA THR A 3 -0.26 -6.48 8.47
C THR A 3 -1.28 -6.07 7.42
N GLY A 4 -1.09 -4.91 6.80
CA GLY A 4 -2.05 -4.28 5.92
C GLY A 4 -3.22 -3.63 6.67
N ILE A 5 -3.13 -3.47 7.98
CA ILE A 5 -4.09 -2.71 8.77
C ILE A 5 -3.57 -1.29 8.87
N VAL A 6 -4.03 -0.45 7.94
CA VAL A 6 -3.67 0.96 7.89
C VAL A 6 -4.08 1.65 9.19
N GLU A 7 -3.13 2.32 9.83
CA GLU A 7 -3.36 3.02 11.10
C GLU A 7 -4.06 4.36 10.87
N GLY A 8 -3.82 4.96 9.71
CA GLY A 8 -4.55 6.11 9.20
C GLY A 8 -3.87 6.76 8.01
N THR A 9 -4.12 8.04 7.82
CA THR A 9 -3.60 8.80 6.67
C THR A 9 -2.65 9.90 7.08
N GLY A 10 -1.57 10.05 6.32
CA GLY A 10 -0.73 11.23 6.31
C GLY A 10 -0.93 12.03 5.03
N THR A 11 -0.34 13.23 4.98
CA THR A 11 -0.37 14.10 3.80
C THR A 11 1.04 14.25 3.26
N ILE A 12 1.20 14.15 1.94
CA ILE A 12 2.47 14.49 1.29
C ILE A 12 2.66 16.00 1.38
N GLU A 13 3.58 16.45 2.22
CA GLU A 13 3.86 17.88 2.39
C GLU A 13 4.81 18.39 1.31
N ARG A 14 5.77 17.56 0.88
CA ARG A 14 6.76 17.96 -0.11
C ARG A 14 7.31 16.80 -0.91
N ILE A 15 7.55 17.02 -2.21
CA ILE A 15 8.28 16.11 -3.09
C ILE A 15 9.44 16.86 -3.73
N ARG A 16 10.67 16.46 -3.41
CA ARG A 16 11.89 17.12 -3.90
C ARG A 16 12.81 16.11 -4.59
N PRO A 17 12.98 16.19 -5.93
CA PRO A 17 14.05 15.48 -6.62
C PRO A 17 15.43 15.88 -6.08
N THR A 18 16.31 14.91 -5.94
CA THR A 18 17.72 15.09 -5.59
C THR A 18 18.60 14.51 -6.70
N ALA A 19 19.92 14.63 -6.58
CA ALA A 19 20.86 14.10 -7.58
C ALA A 19 20.76 12.56 -7.77
N LYS A 20 20.31 11.81 -6.75
CA LYS A 20 20.30 10.33 -6.76
C LYS A 20 18.99 9.70 -6.29
N SER A 21 18.06 10.49 -5.75
CA SER A 21 16.82 10.01 -5.13
C SER A 21 15.71 11.05 -5.28
N ILE A 22 14.51 10.71 -4.81
CA ILE A 22 13.43 11.67 -4.60
C ILE A 22 13.13 11.69 -3.12
N ARG A 23 13.28 12.87 -2.48
CA ARG A 23 12.92 13.05 -1.09
C ARG A 23 11.44 13.37 -0.98
N MET A 24 10.71 12.55 -0.24
CA MET A 24 9.30 12.76 0.06
C MET A 24 9.12 13.03 1.55
N THR A 25 8.52 14.17 1.89
CA THR A 25 8.17 14.54 3.27
C THR A 25 6.68 14.30 3.48
N ILE A 26 6.35 13.53 4.51
CA ILE A 26 4.97 13.21 4.87
C ILE A 26 4.66 13.80 6.24
N GLN A 27 3.60 14.60 6.31
CA GLN A 27 2.99 14.98 7.57
C GLN A 27 2.19 13.78 8.10
N ALA A 28 2.82 13.02 9.01
CA ALA A 28 2.27 11.78 9.56
C ALA A 28 1.45 11.99 10.85
N GLY A 29 1.59 13.15 11.50
CA GLY A 29 0.86 13.47 12.71
C GLY A 29 1.01 12.40 13.80
N VAL A 30 -0.12 11.95 14.35
CA VAL A 30 -0.15 10.92 15.41
C VAL A 30 0.35 9.55 14.95
N TYR A 31 0.23 9.22 13.65
CA TYR A 31 0.68 7.94 13.08
C TYR A 31 2.21 7.85 12.99
N GLY A 32 2.90 8.99 13.02
CA GLY A 32 4.36 9.02 13.14
C GLY A 32 4.86 8.83 14.58
N LYS A 33 3.98 8.80 15.60
CA LYS A 33 4.41 8.76 17.01
C LYS A 33 5.25 7.52 17.29
N GLY A 34 6.42 7.74 17.89
CA GLY A 34 7.37 6.68 18.25
C GLY A 34 8.29 6.23 17.12
N VAL A 35 8.05 6.67 15.88
CA VAL A 35 8.90 6.36 14.72
C VAL A 35 10.22 7.12 14.81
N ARG A 36 11.34 6.42 14.63
CA ARG A 36 12.71 6.93 14.68
C ARG A 36 13.38 6.85 13.32
N ILE A 37 14.50 7.56 13.16
CA ILE A 37 15.36 7.42 11.98
C ILE A 37 15.83 5.97 11.88
N GLY A 38 15.77 5.40 10.68
CA GLY A 38 16.08 3.99 10.40
C GLY A 38 14.89 3.04 10.53
N ASP A 39 13.77 3.46 11.15
CA ASP A 39 12.57 2.63 11.21
C ASP A 39 11.92 2.52 9.81
N SER A 40 11.24 1.39 9.58
CA SER A 40 10.47 1.15 8.37
C SER A 40 8.99 1.49 8.58
N VAL A 41 8.42 2.24 7.65
CA VAL A 41 7.00 2.63 7.61
C VAL A 41 6.44 2.30 6.24
N ALA A 42 5.28 1.66 6.18
CA ALA A 42 4.58 1.46 4.92
C ALA A 42 3.84 2.75 4.55
N VAL A 43 4.13 3.27 3.36
CA VAL A 43 3.44 4.42 2.77
C VAL A 43 2.72 3.93 1.52
N ASN A 44 1.39 3.99 1.48
CA ASN A 44 0.58 3.29 0.46
C ASN A 44 1.05 1.85 0.23
N GLY A 45 1.38 1.14 1.32
CA GLY A 45 1.92 -0.21 1.30
C GLY A 45 3.38 -0.33 0.91
N CYS A 46 4.04 0.69 0.35
CA CYS A 46 5.47 0.60 0.05
C CYS A 46 6.29 0.78 1.32
N CYS A 47 7.15 -0.19 1.65
CA CYS A 47 8.07 -0.12 2.77
C CYS A 47 9.15 0.94 2.51
N LEU A 48 9.17 2.01 3.31
CA LEU A 48 10.15 3.08 3.22
C LEU A 48 10.88 3.26 4.55
N THR A 49 12.17 3.59 4.46
CA THR A 49 13.02 3.86 5.63
C THR A 49 13.01 5.34 5.96
N VAL A 50 12.72 5.69 7.21
CA VAL A 50 12.72 7.08 7.68
C VAL A 50 14.15 7.60 7.76
N VAL A 51 14.44 8.68 7.02
CA VAL A 51 15.77 9.32 7.00
C VAL A 51 15.83 10.57 7.88
N LYS A 52 14.68 11.18 8.17
CA LYS A 52 14.56 12.34 9.07
C LYS A 52 13.18 12.37 9.71
N THR A 53 13.14 12.83 10.96
CA THR A 53 11.90 13.14 11.67
C THR A 53 11.86 14.62 12.03
N GLY A 54 10.69 15.24 11.94
CA GLY A 54 10.48 16.63 12.31
C GLY A 54 9.16 16.84 13.05
N GLY A 55 9.03 18.01 13.67
CA GLY A 55 7.80 18.43 14.36
C GLY A 55 7.40 17.54 15.54
N THR A 56 6.25 17.87 16.13
CA THR A 56 5.66 17.12 17.25
C THR A 56 4.13 17.08 17.12
N GLY A 57 3.50 16.10 17.77
CA GLY A 57 2.03 15.95 17.76
C GLY A 57 1.46 15.89 16.33
N ALA A 58 0.45 16.74 16.07
CA ALA A 58 -0.21 16.82 14.76
C ALA A 58 0.68 17.36 13.62
N ARG A 59 1.79 18.03 13.95
CA ARG A 59 2.75 18.55 12.96
C ARG A 59 3.95 17.63 12.77
N ARG A 60 3.88 16.39 13.26
CA ARG A 60 4.98 15.44 13.09
C ARG A 60 5.14 15.09 11.62
N THR A 61 6.38 15.14 11.14
CA THR A 61 6.77 14.83 9.77
C THR A 61 7.80 13.71 9.72
N LEU A 62 7.74 12.92 8.65
CA LEU A 62 8.68 11.85 8.33
C LEU A 62 9.20 12.08 6.91
N ASP A 63 10.52 12.09 6.73
CA ASP A 63 11.14 12.16 5.42
C ASP A 63 11.63 10.78 4.98
N PHE A 64 11.49 10.52 3.68
CA PHE A 64 11.92 9.29 3.03
C PHE A 64 12.73 9.62 1.78
N ASP A 65 13.85 8.91 1.57
CA ASP A 65 14.59 8.96 0.30
C ASP A 65 14.19 7.77 -0.56
N LEU A 66 13.50 8.04 -1.67
CA LEU A 66 13.03 7.03 -2.59
C LEU A 66 14.04 6.84 -3.71
N LEU A 67 14.35 5.57 -4.00
CA LEU A 67 15.04 5.22 -5.24
C LEU A 67 14.16 5.59 -6.43
N LEU A 68 14.79 5.95 -7.56
CA LEU A 68 14.06 6.20 -8.81
C LEU A 68 13.24 4.98 -9.25
N GLU A 69 13.72 3.78 -8.94
CA GLU A 69 12.97 2.55 -9.23
C GLU A 69 11.69 2.46 -8.40
N THR A 70 11.77 2.72 -7.09
CA THR A 70 10.59 2.77 -6.20
C THR A 70 9.60 3.81 -6.70
N TRP A 71 10.07 5.01 -7.03
CA TRP A 71 9.22 6.07 -7.56
C TRP A 71 8.46 5.64 -8.83
N LYS A 72 9.14 4.97 -9.77
CA LYS A 72 8.55 4.53 -11.04
C LYS A 72 7.62 3.33 -10.91
N ARG A 73 7.89 2.43 -9.96
CA ARG A 73 7.15 1.16 -9.81
C ARG A 73 5.94 1.24 -8.88
N THR A 74 5.77 2.34 -8.18
CA THR A 74 4.61 2.57 -7.31
C THR A 74 3.78 3.74 -7.83
N ASN A 75 2.63 3.96 -7.23
CA ASN A 75 1.77 5.10 -7.51
C ASN A 75 2.37 6.45 -7.07
N PHE A 76 3.57 6.46 -6.46
CA PHE A 76 4.27 7.69 -6.13
C PHE A 76 4.62 8.50 -7.38
N CYS A 77 4.84 7.88 -8.54
CA CYS A 77 5.08 8.61 -9.79
C CYS A 77 3.94 9.55 -10.20
N ALA A 78 2.72 9.31 -9.71
CA ALA A 78 1.54 10.14 -9.94
C ALA A 78 1.13 10.96 -8.69
N ALA A 79 1.90 10.89 -7.61
CA ALA A 79 1.59 11.59 -6.37
C ALA A 79 1.90 13.09 -6.48
N GLN A 80 1.12 13.89 -5.75
CA GLN A 80 1.25 15.34 -5.69
C GLN A 80 1.34 15.79 -4.23
N GLU A 81 1.95 16.95 -4.01
CA GLU A 81 1.89 17.62 -2.70
C GLU A 81 0.43 17.90 -2.34
N GLY A 82 0.08 17.70 -1.07
CA GLY A 82 -1.28 17.76 -0.55
C GLY A 82 -2.06 16.43 -0.64
N ALA A 83 -1.60 15.44 -1.41
CA ALA A 83 -2.31 14.17 -1.53
C ALA A 83 -2.20 13.33 -0.25
N LEU A 84 -3.26 12.56 0.05
CA LEU A 84 -3.23 11.59 1.14
C LEU A 84 -2.49 10.31 0.79
N VAL A 85 -1.86 9.75 1.81
CA VAL A 85 -1.21 8.44 1.78
C VAL A 85 -1.57 7.61 3.01
N ASN A 86 -1.76 6.32 2.82
CA ASN A 86 -1.95 5.35 3.90
C ASN A 86 -0.63 5.15 4.64
N LEU A 87 -0.70 5.11 5.98
CA LEU A 87 0.45 4.88 6.84
C LEU A 87 0.22 3.66 7.75
N GLU A 88 1.23 2.79 7.81
CA GLU A 88 1.31 1.67 8.77
C GLU A 88 2.74 1.56 9.29
N ARG A 89 2.93 1.48 10.61
CA ARG A 89 4.26 1.24 11.19
C ARG A 89 4.62 -0.23 11.07
N SER A 90 5.91 -0.52 11.10
CA SER A 90 6.37 -1.92 11.13
C SER A 90 5.75 -2.69 12.29
N LEU A 91 5.37 -3.94 12.02
CA LEU A 91 4.74 -4.83 13.00
C LEU A 91 5.69 -5.05 14.20
N ALA A 92 5.24 -4.71 15.41
CA ALA A 92 5.95 -5.05 16.64
C ALA A 92 5.82 -6.55 16.96
N ALA A 93 6.86 -7.14 17.55
CA ALA A 93 6.92 -8.58 17.84
C ALA A 93 5.78 -9.10 18.74
N ASN A 94 5.24 -8.24 19.61
CA ASN A 94 4.14 -8.54 20.53
C ASN A 94 2.77 -8.05 20.04
N SER A 95 2.67 -7.62 18.77
CA SER A 95 1.43 -7.09 18.21
C SER A 95 0.58 -8.19 17.56
N ARG A 96 -0.67 -7.84 17.26
CA ARG A 96 -1.61 -8.71 16.53
C ARG A 96 -1.40 -8.57 15.02
N LEU A 97 -1.43 -9.70 14.30
CA LEU A 97 -1.52 -9.74 12.84
C LEU A 97 -3.00 -9.72 12.44
N GLY A 98 -3.59 -8.52 12.32
CA GLY A 98 -5.02 -8.36 12.06
C GLY A 98 -5.46 -8.57 10.60
N GLY A 99 -4.55 -8.38 9.64
CA GLY A 99 -4.76 -8.64 8.22
C GLY A 99 -4.03 -9.91 7.78
N HIS A 100 -3.06 -9.75 6.88
CA HIS A 100 -2.18 -10.84 6.42
C HIS A 100 -0.72 -10.38 6.38
N PHE A 101 0.20 -11.26 6.00
CA PHE A 101 1.61 -10.88 5.87
C PHE A 101 1.81 -9.92 4.69
N VAL A 102 2.06 -8.65 5.01
CA VAL A 102 2.43 -7.63 4.04
C VAL A 102 3.91 -7.30 4.24
N THR A 103 4.70 -7.40 3.18
CA THR A 103 6.14 -7.13 3.19
C THR A 103 6.43 -5.66 2.95
N GLY A 104 5.54 -5.01 2.20
CA GLY A 104 5.69 -3.68 1.67
C GLY A 104 6.54 -3.60 0.40
N HIS A 105 6.70 -4.73 -0.29
CA HIS A 105 7.37 -4.83 -1.57
C HIS A 105 6.32 -4.89 -2.68
N ILE A 106 6.08 -3.73 -3.31
CA ILE A 106 5.05 -3.58 -4.32
C ILE A 106 5.40 -4.38 -5.58
N ASP A 107 4.49 -5.28 -5.99
CA ASP A 107 4.64 -6.12 -7.18
C ASP A 107 4.31 -5.35 -8.47
N GLY A 108 3.45 -4.34 -8.36
CA GLY A 108 3.12 -3.43 -9.43
C GLY A 108 1.98 -2.48 -9.09
N THR A 109 1.62 -1.62 -10.03
CA THR A 109 0.50 -0.69 -9.89
C THR A 109 -0.73 -1.21 -10.61
N GLY A 110 -1.88 -1.13 -9.95
CA GLY A 110 -3.20 -1.31 -10.55
C GLY A 110 -3.85 0.03 -10.91
N LYS A 111 -4.87 -0.02 -11.76
CA LYS A 111 -5.72 1.13 -12.09
C LYS A 111 -7.16 0.85 -11.67
N ILE A 112 -7.76 1.77 -10.93
CA ILE A 112 -9.17 1.66 -10.54
C ILE A 112 -10.03 1.83 -11.80
N THR A 113 -10.85 0.82 -12.09
CA THR A 113 -11.75 0.77 -13.26
C THR A 113 -13.22 0.93 -12.88
N ARG A 114 -13.57 0.66 -11.62
CA ARG A 114 -14.92 0.87 -11.07
C ARG A 114 -14.80 1.39 -9.64
N TRP A 115 -15.64 2.35 -9.28
CA TRP A 115 -15.75 2.91 -7.95
C TRP A 115 -17.19 3.32 -7.68
N GLU A 116 -17.95 2.46 -7.02
CA GLU A 116 -19.39 2.66 -6.84
C GLU A 116 -19.81 2.38 -5.40
N ARG A 117 -20.77 3.16 -4.90
CA ARG A 117 -21.41 2.90 -3.61
C ARG A 117 -22.48 1.81 -3.79
N ALA A 118 -22.46 0.82 -2.91
CA ALA A 118 -23.42 -0.27 -2.85
C ALA A 118 -23.98 -0.35 -1.43
N GLY A 119 -25.08 0.39 -1.19
CA GLY A 119 -25.61 0.56 0.16
C GLY A 119 -24.65 1.35 1.05
N GLN A 120 -24.15 0.71 2.11
CA GLN A 120 -23.16 1.32 3.01
C GLN A 120 -21.71 1.10 2.55
N ASP A 121 -21.47 0.09 1.72
CA ASP A 121 -20.15 -0.27 1.25
C ASP A 121 -19.81 0.37 -0.09
N HIS A 122 -18.55 0.20 -0.51
CA HIS A 122 -18.12 0.51 -1.88
C HIS A 122 -17.63 -0.75 -2.60
N VAL A 123 -17.94 -0.84 -3.89
CA VAL A 123 -17.46 -1.88 -4.79
C VAL A 123 -16.41 -1.27 -5.71
N LEU A 124 -15.25 -1.91 -5.74
CA LEU A 124 -14.10 -1.49 -6.53
C LEU A 124 -13.69 -2.63 -7.45
N ASP A 125 -13.48 -2.31 -8.72
CA ASP A 125 -12.80 -3.20 -9.67
C ASP A 125 -11.46 -2.56 -10.06
N ILE A 126 -10.36 -3.29 -9.89
CA ILE A 126 -9.00 -2.82 -10.18
C ILE A 126 -8.42 -3.65 -11.31
N ALA A 127 -8.02 -3.00 -12.40
CA ALA A 127 -7.21 -3.62 -13.44
C ALA A 127 -5.76 -3.75 -12.94
N ALA A 128 -5.14 -4.91 -13.15
CA ALA A 128 -3.81 -5.20 -12.61
C ALA A 128 -2.94 -5.95 -13.62
N PRO A 129 -1.60 -5.81 -13.53
CA PRO A 129 -0.68 -6.49 -14.43
C PRO A 129 -0.72 -8.02 -14.24
N PRO A 130 -0.40 -8.81 -15.28
CA PRO A 130 -0.38 -10.28 -15.20
C PRO A 130 0.56 -10.84 -14.12
N ALA A 131 1.59 -10.08 -13.74
CA ALA A 131 2.51 -10.43 -12.65
C ALA A 131 1.81 -10.48 -11.29
N VAL A 132 0.80 -9.62 -11.06
CA VAL A 132 0.00 -9.60 -9.83
C VAL A 132 -1.19 -10.56 -9.96
N MET A 133 -1.90 -10.49 -11.09
CA MET A 133 -3.14 -11.25 -11.32
C MET A 133 -2.99 -12.76 -11.12
N ARG A 134 -1.82 -13.33 -11.44
CA ARG A 134 -1.57 -14.77 -11.28
C ARG A 134 -1.63 -15.28 -9.83
N TYR A 135 -1.52 -14.38 -8.86
CA TYR A 135 -1.54 -14.70 -7.43
C TYR A 135 -2.89 -14.37 -6.79
N LEU A 136 -3.82 -13.75 -7.52
CA LEU A 136 -5.13 -13.39 -6.99
C LEU A 136 -6.09 -14.57 -7.13
N VAL A 137 -6.69 -14.95 -6.01
CA VAL A 137 -7.69 -16.03 -5.93
C VAL A 137 -8.94 -15.50 -5.26
N PHE A 138 -10.12 -16.00 -5.65
CA PHE A 138 -11.37 -15.65 -4.98
C PHE A 138 -11.30 -16.01 -3.50
N LYS A 139 -11.69 -15.08 -2.62
CA LYS A 139 -11.55 -15.15 -1.16
C LYS A 139 -10.11 -15.19 -0.63
N GLY A 140 -9.11 -14.95 -1.48
CA GLY A 140 -7.73 -14.73 -1.06
C GLY A 140 -7.48 -13.30 -0.57
N SER A 141 -6.29 -13.07 -0.05
CA SER A 141 -5.82 -11.78 0.43
C SER A 141 -5.05 -11.02 -0.66
N VAL A 142 -5.14 -9.69 -0.63
CA VAL A 142 -4.31 -8.78 -1.42
C VAL A 142 -4.10 -7.49 -0.63
N ALA A 143 -2.94 -6.86 -0.75
CA ALA A 143 -2.70 -5.53 -0.24
C ALA A 143 -2.88 -4.49 -1.37
N VAL A 144 -3.79 -3.54 -1.16
CA VAL A 144 -4.05 -2.41 -2.10
C VAL A 144 -3.76 -1.09 -1.39
N ASP A 145 -2.78 -0.33 -1.86
CA ASP A 145 -2.23 0.84 -1.14
C ASP A 145 -1.89 0.52 0.33
N GLY A 146 -1.42 -0.70 0.58
CA GLY A 146 -1.11 -1.20 1.93
C GLY A 146 -2.31 -1.61 2.76
N ILE A 147 -3.52 -1.65 2.20
CA ILE A 147 -4.72 -2.11 2.88
C ILE A 147 -4.90 -3.60 2.59
N SER A 148 -4.92 -4.43 3.63
CA SER A 148 -5.25 -5.84 3.55
C SER A 148 -6.73 -6.01 3.24
N LEU A 149 -7.03 -6.61 2.08
CA LEU A 149 -8.39 -6.78 1.59
C LEU A 149 -8.64 -8.19 1.08
N THR A 150 -9.90 -8.59 1.15
CA THR A 150 -10.38 -9.88 0.62
C THR A 150 -10.81 -9.70 -0.83
N VAL A 151 -10.23 -10.52 -1.71
CA VAL A 151 -10.61 -10.57 -3.12
C VAL A 151 -12.03 -11.17 -3.24
N ALA A 152 -12.96 -10.38 -3.74
CA ALA A 152 -14.37 -10.74 -3.89
C ALA A 152 -14.74 -11.22 -5.30
N GLY A 153 -13.81 -11.13 -6.26
CA GLY A 153 -13.99 -11.62 -7.62
C GLY A 153 -12.70 -11.48 -8.40
N VAL A 154 -12.47 -12.40 -9.34
CA VAL A 154 -11.29 -12.38 -10.21
C VAL A 154 -11.75 -12.56 -11.65
N ASN A 155 -11.37 -11.63 -12.50
CA ASN A 155 -11.55 -11.67 -13.95
C ASN A 155 -10.18 -11.81 -14.63
N ARG A 156 -10.15 -11.88 -15.96
CA ARG A 156 -8.92 -12.08 -16.73
C ARG A 156 -7.86 -10.98 -16.52
N LYS A 157 -8.28 -9.72 -16.33
CA LYS A 157 -7.38 -8.55 -16.25
C LYS A 157 -7.66 -7.64 -15.03
N SER A 158 -8.61 -8.02 -14.18
CA SER A 158 -9.03 -7.22 -13.04
C SER A 158 -9.55 -8.10 -11.91
N PHE A 159 -9.62 -7.53 -10.72
CA PHE A 159 -10.19 -8.17 -9.55
C PHE A 159 -11.11 -7.19 -8.82
N ARG A 160 -12.03 -7.74 -8.02
CA ARG A 160 -13.02 -7.01 -7.25
C ARG A 160 -12.70 -7.07 -5.76
N ILE A 161 -12.93 -5.97 -5.06
CA ILE A 161 -12.88 -5.85 -3.60
C ILE A 161 -14.08 -5.05 -3.10
N TRP A 162 -14.45 -5.29 -1.85
CA TRP A 162 -15.46 -4.50 -1.14
C TRP A 162 -14.80 -3.70 -0.03
N ILE A 163 -15.21 -2.45 0.12
CA ILE A 163 -14.69 -1.53 1.12
C ILE A 163 -15.82 -1.13 2.05
N ILE A 164 -15.69 -1.50 3.32
CA ILE A 164 -16.63 -1.13 4.38
C ILE A 164 -16.46 0.35 4.77
N PRO A 165 -17.47 1.00 5.38
CA PRO A 165 -17.42 2.41 5.78
C PRO A 165 -16.16 2.77 6.57
N HIS A 166 -15.81 1.97 7.57
CA HIS A 166 -14.64 2.23 8.42
C HIS A 166 -13.35 2.31 7.60
N THR A 167 -13.10 1.33 6.72
CA THR A 167 -11.91 1.31 5.85
C THR A 167 -11.91 2.50 4.89
N PHE A 168 -13.07 2.88 4.33
CA PHE A 168 -13.17 4.05 3.47
C PHE A 168 -12.78 5.33 4.22
N GLU A 169 -13.30 5.53 5.44
CA GLU A 169 -13.06 6.73 6.24
C GLU A 169 -11.60 6.88 6.68
N VAL A 170 -10.99 5.81 7.19
CA VAL A 170 -9.65 5.89 7.81
C VAL A 170 -8.50 5.83 6.82
N THR A 171 -8.77 5.51 5.54
CA THR A 171 -7.73 5.34 4.52
C THR A 171 -7.82 6.39 3.41
N ALA A 172 -6.76 6.50 2.61
CA ALA A 172 -6.67 7.40 1.46
C ALA A 172 -7.64 7.02 0.33
N LEU A 173 -8.32 5.87 0.43
CA LEU A 173 -9.37 5.45 -0.50
C LEU A 173 -10.50 6.49 -0.64
N ARG A 174 -10.76 7.30 0.40
CA ARG A 174 -11.76 8.37 0.35
C ARG A 174 -11.49 9.46 -0.69
N GLU A 175 -10.24 9.59 -1.15
CA GLU A 175 -9.86 10.55 -2.20
C GLU A 175 -9.66 9.88 -3.57
N ARG A 176 -9.77 8.54 -3.64
CA ARG A 176 -9.56 7.80 -4.88
C ARG A 176 -10.79 7.84 -5.77
N ARG A 177 -10.55 7.79 -7.08
CA ARG A 177 -11.57 7.71 -8.12
C ARG A 177 -11.17 6.76 -9.23
N VAL A 178 -12.12 6.46 -10.11
CA VAL A 178 -11.85 5.74 -11.36
C VAL A 178 -10.74 6.46 -12.13
N GLY A 179 -9.75 5.68 -12.57
CA GLY A 179 -8.57 6.19 -13.27
C GLY A 179 -7.31 6.26 -12.42
N ASP A 180 -7.43 6.35 -11.08
CA ASP A 180 -6.29 6.48 -10.20
C ASP A 180 -5.47 5.19 -10.08
N LEU A 181 -4.19 5.36 -9.77
CA LEU A 181 -3.24 4.27 -9.54
C LEU A 181 -3.20 3.86 -8.06
N VAL A 182 -3.14 2.55 -7.84
CA VAL A 182 -2.97 1.94 -6.52
C VAL A 182 -1.79 0.99 -6.54
N ASN A 183 -1.03 0.95 -5.45
CA ASN A 183 0.01 -0.04 -5.24
C ASN A 183 -0.61 -1.40 -4.93
N LEU A 184 -0.10 -2.45 -5.57
CA LEU A 184 -0.55 -3.82 -5.36
C LEU A 184 0.59 -4.68 -4.85
N GLU A 185 0.34 -5.39 -3.76
CA GLU A 185 1.17 -6.47 -3.26
C GLU A 185 0.31 -7.72 -3.15
N ALA A 186 0.71 -8.78 -3.86
CA ALA A 186 0.06 -10.08 -3.79
C ALA A 186 0.52 -10.84 -2.55
N ASP A 187 -0.35 -11.72 -2.03
CA ASP A 187 -0.04 -12.54 -0.87
C ASP A 187 1.26 -13.34 -1.08
N LEU A 188 2.19 -13.13 -0.14
CA LEU A 188 3.51 -13.76 -0.12
C LEU A 188 3.42 -15.29 -0.19
N ILE A 189 2.38 -15.89 0.42
CA ILE A 189 2.18 -17.34 0.43
C ILE A 189 2.04 -17.87 -0.99
N GLY A 190 1.30 -17.17 -1.86
CA GLY A 190 1.09 -17.57 -3.25
C GLY A 190 2.40 -17.68 -4.05
N LYS A 191 3.35 -16.79 -3.78
CA LYS A 191 4.67 -16.77 -4.45
C LYS A 191 5.53 -17.97 -4.03
N TYR A 192 5.56 -18.29 -2.74
CA TYR A 192 6.27 -19.48 -2.25
C TYR A 192 5.68 -20.77 -2.79
N VAL A 193 4.34 -20.89 -2.82
CA VAL A 193 3.64 -22.04 -3.38
C VAL A 193 3.99 -22.22 -4.87
N GLU A 194 3.95 -21.15 -5.67
CA GLU A 194 4.35 -21.21 -7.08
C GLU A 194 5.80 -21.69 -7.23
N GLN A 195 6.73 -21.11 -6.46
CA GLN A 195 8.14 -21.46 -6.54
C GLN A 195 8.38 -22.94 -6.26
N PHE A 196 7.80 -23.49 -5.19
CA PHE A 196 7.98 -24.91 -4.86
C PHE A 196 7.33 -25.86 -5.88
N ILE A 197 6.17 -25.51 -6.43
CA ILE A 197 5.53 -26.31 -7.50
C ILE A 197 6.38 -26.28 -8.78
N ARG A 198 6.94 -25.11 -9.14
CA ARG A 198 7.81 -24.98 -10.33
C ARG A 198 9.10 -25.79 -10.20
N LEU A 199 9.70 -25.83 -9.00
CA LEU A 199 10.88 -26.65 -8.74
C LEU A 199 10.58 -28.15 -8.87
N LYS A 200 9.44 -28.62 -8.35
CA LYS A 200 9.02 -30.03 -8.52
C LYS A 200 8.79 -30.45 -9.97
N LYS A 201 8.37 -29.53 -10.85
CA LYS A 201 8.22 -29.82 -12.29
C LYS A 201 9.55 -29.89 -13.06
N ARG A 202 10.65 -29.43 -12.44
CA ARG A 202 11.98 -29.38 -13.04
C ARG A 202 12.91 -30.49 -12.53
N ALA A 203 12.54 -31.14 -11.43
CA ALA A 203 13.19 -32.33 -10.89
C ALA A 203 12.53 -33.58 -11.47
#